data_AF-A0A6B3E8T0-F1
#
_entry.id   AF-A0A6B3E8T0-F1
#
_cell.length_a   1.000
_cell.length_b   1.000
_cell.length_c   1.000
_cell.angle_alpha   90.00
_cell.angle_beta   90.00
_cell.angle_gamma   90.00
#
_symmetry.space_group_name_H-M   'P 1'
#
loop_
_entity.id
_entity.type
_entity.pdbx_description
1 polymer ?
#
loop_
_entity_poly.entity_id
_entity_poly.type
_entity_poly.pdbx_seq_one_letter_code
_entity_poly.pdbx_strand_id
1 'polypeptide(L)' 'RRVIEVIRDSVQRRGYPPSMREIGQAVGLSSTSSVAHQLMALERKGFLRRDPHRPRAYEVRGSDQPSPQPADTTGK' A
#
# COMPACT_ATOMS: atom_id res chain seq x y z
N ARG A 1 7.51 3.96 -8.22
CA ARG A 1 6.66 2.80 -8.57
C ARG A 1 7.14 1.49 -7.92
N ARG A 2 8.45 1.32 -7.64
CA ARG A 2 9.04 0.10 -7.04
C ARG A 2 8.32 -0.48 -5.81
N VAL A 3 7.92 0.35 -4.84
CA VAL A 3 7.21 -0.13 -3.62
C VAL A 3 5.88 -0.81 -3.94
N ILE A 4 5.10 -0.26 -4.88
CA ILE A 4 3.81 -0.83 -5.28
C ILE A 4 4.02 -2.19 -5.95
N GLU A 5 5.02 -2.29 -6.83
CA GLU A 5 5.37 -3.54 -7.51
C GLU A 5 5.74 -4.61 -6.50
N VAL A 6 6.59 -4.30 -5.51
CA VAL A 6 7.00 -5.24 -4.46
C VAL A 6 5.80 -5.75 -3.66
N ILE A 7 4.86 -4.86 -3.30
CA ILE A 7 3.66 -5.25 -2.56
C ILE A 7 2.77 -6.16 -3.42
N ARG A 8 2.49 -5.75 -4.67
CA ARG A 8 1.67 -6.53 -5.61
C ARG A 8 2.27 -7.91 -5.88
N ASP A 9 3.57 -7.95 -6.09
CA ASP A 9 4.33 -9.16 -6.38
C ASP A 9 4.35 -10.12 -5.18
N SER A 10 4.55 -9.61 -3.97
CA SER A 10 4.51 -10.43 -2.75
C SER A 10 3.12 -11.02 -2.51
N VAL A 11 2.07 -10.23 -2.70
CA VAL A 11 0.68 -10.73 -2.59
C VAL A 11 0.40 -11.78 -3.67
N GLN A 12 0.83 -11.56 -4.91
CA GLN A 12 0.62 -12.53 -6.00
C GLN A 12 1.42 -13.82 -5.82
N ARG A 13 2.68 -13.74 -5.38
CA ARG A 13 3.55 -14.92 -5.25
C ARG A 13 3.34 -15.67 -3.94
N ARG A 14 3.06 -14.95 -2.85
CA ARG A 14 3.05 -15.52 -1.49
C ARG A 14 1.68 -15.52 -0.83
N GLY A 15 0.71 -14.76 -1.37
CA GLY A 15 -0.62 -14.61 -0.77
C GLY A 15 -0.68 -13.63 0.40
N TYR A 16 0.42 -12.93 0.72
CA TYR A 16 0.47 -11.96 1.81
C TYR A 16 1.30 -10.71 1.45
N PRO A 17 0.93 -9.52 1.97
CA PRO A 17 1.67 -8.30 1.74
C PRO A 17 3.02 -8.32 2.47
N PRO A 18 4.08 -7.72 1.88
CA PRO A 18 5.41 -7.72 2.47
C PRO A 18 5.50 -6.74 3.64
N SER A 19 6.37 -7.04 4.60
CA SER A 19 6.67 -6.16 5.73
C SER A 19 7.49 -4.93 5.32
N MET A 20 7.54 -3.89 6.16
CA MET A 20 8.39 -2.71 5.92
C MET A 20 9.88 -3.06 5.71
N ARG A 21 10.37 -4.11 6.40
CA ARG A 21 11.75 -4.59 6.21
C ARG A 21 11.93 -5.23 4.83
N GLU A 22 11.01 -6.09 4.41
CA GLU A 22 11.04 -6.72 3.08
C GLU A 22 10.90 -5.69 1.96
N ILE A 23 10.02 -4.70 2.12
CA ILE A 23 9.90 -3.57 1.18
C ILE A 23 11.22 -2.82 1.10
N GLY A 24 11.84 -2.48 2.24
CA GLY A 24 13.13 -1.81 2.27
C GLY A 24 14.22 -2.59 1.54
N GLN A 25 14.33 -3.88 1.82
CA GLN A 25 15.29 -4.76 1.13
C GLN A 25 15.03 -4.83 -0.39
N ALA A 26 13.77 -4.96 -0.81
CA ALA A 26 13.42 -5.10 -2.22
C ALA A 26 13.58 -3.80 -3.04
N VAL A 27 13.47 -2.63 -2.39
CA VAL A 27 13.64 -1.32 -3.05
C VAL A 27 15.00 -0.68 -2.78
N GLY A 28 15.91 -1.38 -2.07
CA GLY A 28 17.27 -0.91 -1.79
C GLY A 28 17.35 0.21 -0.74
N LEU A 29 16.38 0.29 0.17
CA LEU A 29 16.38 1.24 1.29
C LEU A 29 16.88 0.56 2.56
N SER A 30 17.97 1.10 3.13
CA SER A 30 18.56 0.61 4.38
C SER A 30 17.73 0.94 5.61
N SER A 31 16.88 1.97 5.53
CA SER A 31 16.14 2.51 6.68
C SER A 31 14.63 2.32 6.51
N THR A 32 13.99 1.73 7.53
CA THR A 32 12.54 1.57 7.61
C THR A 32 11.81 2.93 7.63
N SER A 33 12.43 3.98 8.16
CA SER A 33 11.87 5.35 8.11
C SER A 33 11.72 5.87 6.68
N SER A 34 12.68 5.59 5.80
CA SER A 34 12.61 5.96 4.39
C SER A 34 11.50 5.20 3.67
N VAL A 35 11.31 3.93 4.01
CA VAL A 35 10.19 3.11 3.51
C VAL A 35 8.87 3.70 3.98
N ALA A 36 8.73 4.01 5.27
CA ALA A 36 7.53 4.61 5.83
C ALA A 36 7.19 5.95 5.16
N HIS A 37 8.18 6.79 4.88
CA HIS A 37 7.98 8.04 4.15
C HIS A 37 7.43 7.81 2.74
N GLN A 38 7.97 6.84 2.01
CA GLN A 38 7.43 6.49 0.68
C GLN A 38 6.02 5.91 0.76
N LEU A 39 5.73 5.05 1.73
CA LEU A 39 4.40 4.47 1.95
C LEU A 39 3.37 5.56 2.25
N MET A 40 3.68 6.49 3.15
CA MET A 40 2.81 7.64 3.45
C MET A 40 2.58 8.53 2.22
N ALA A 41 3.62 8.75 1.40
CA ALA A 41 3.48 9.52 0.17
C ALA A 41 2.57 8.81 -0.85
N LEU A 42 2.63 7.49 -0.94
CA LEU A 42 1.77 6.69 -1.81
C LEU A 42 0.33 6.60 -1.29
N GLU A 43 0.16 6.54 0.03
CA GLU A 43 -1.14 6.57 0.70
C GLU A 43 -1.84 7.91 0.48
N ARG A 44 -1.14 9.04 0.69
CA ARG A 44 -1.67 10.38 0.41
C ARG A 44 -2.04 10.59 -1.06
N LYS A 45 -1.38 9.88 -1.97
CA LYS A 45 -1.68 9.89 -3.40
C LYS A 45 -2.82 8.93 -3.79
N GLY A 46 -3.34 8.15 -2.87
CA GLY A 46 -4.43 7.19 -3.11
C GLY A 46 -4.00 5.84 -3.69
N PHE A 47 -2.71 5.59 -3.87
CA PHE A 47 -2.20 4.32 -4.41
C PHE A 47 -2.16 3.19 -3.37
N LEU A 48 -2.02 3.55 -2.10
CA LEU A 48 -2.03 2.62 -0.98
C LEU A 48 -3.14 2.96 -0.01
N ARG A 49 -3.71 1.94 0.62
CA ARG A 49 -4.60 2.09 1.76
C ARG A 49 -4.01 1.34 2.95
N ARG A 50 -3.97 2.02 4.09
CA ARG A 50 -3.66 1.38 5.36
C ARG A 50 -4.95 0.90 6.01
N ASP A 51 -4.99 -0.36 6.42
CA ASP A 51 -6.08 -0.90 7.21
C ASP A 51 -5.78 -0.67 8.72
N PRO A 52 -6.63 0.07 9.46
CA PRO A 52 -6.44 0.30 10.89
C PRO A 52 -6.53 -0.99 11.73
N HIS A 53 -7.24 -2.03 11.26
CA HIS A 53 -7.32 -3.34 11.91
C HIS A 53 -6.12 -4.24 11.58
N ARG A 54 -5.36 -3.90 10.53
CA ARG A 54 -4.14 -4.61 10.12
C ARG A 54 -3.00 -3.61 9.98
N PRO A 55 -2.32 -3.24 11.08
CA PRO A 55 -1.27 -2.22 11.07
C PRO A 55 -0.08 -2.51 10.14
N ARG A 56 -0.02 -3.72 9.56
CA ARG A 56 1.04 -4.22 8.67
C ARG A 56 0.58 -4.44 7.22
N ALA A 57 -0.71 -4.34 6.92
CA ALA A 57 -1.24 -4.59 5.58
C ALA A 57 -1.46 -3.27 4.85
N TYR A 58 -0.45 -2.85 4.09
CA TYR A 58 -0.67 -1.86 3.04
C TYR A 58 -1.29 -2.58 1.85
N GLU A 59 -2.55 -2.28 1.57
CA GLU A 59 -3.23 -2.77 0.38
C GLU A 59 -2.94 -1.81 -0.77
N VAL A 60 -2.49 -2.37 -1.90
CA VAL A 60 -2.42 -1.63 -3.16
C VAL A 60 -3.85 -1.45 -3.65
N ARG A 61 -4.34 -0.21 -3.57
CA ARG A 61 -5.56 0.17 -4.29
C ARG A 61 -5.21 0.06 -5.78
N GLY A 62 -5.77 -0.94 -6.44
CA GLY A 62 -5.62 -1.09 -7.89
C GLY A 62 -6.29 0.10 -8.56
N SER A 63 -5.49 1.07 -9.01
CA SER A 63 -5.99 2.13 -9.87
C SER A 63 -4.95 2.45 -10.95
N ASP A 64 -5.09 1.82 -12.11
CA ASP A 64 -5.55 2.55 -13.30
C ASP A 64 -6.96 3.16 -13.22
N GLN A 65 -7.84 2.66 -12.37
CA GLN A 65 -9.17 3.24 -12.16
C GLN A 65 -9.23 4.17 -10.94
N PRO A 66 -9.43 5.49 -11.10
CA PRO A 66 -9.83 6.35 -9.98
C PRO A 66 -11.18 5.83 -9.47
N SER A 67 -11.16 5.04 -8.40
CA SER A 67 -12.40 4.57 -7.78
C SER A 67 -13.15 5.78 -7.22
N PRO A 68 -14.35 6.12 -7.72
CA PRO A 68 -15.15 7.17 -7.14
C PRO A 68 -15.53 6.71 -5.74
N GLN A 69 -15.25 7.57 -4.77
CA GLN A 69 -15.69 7.43 -3.40
C GLN A 69 -17.21 7.18 -3.42
N PRO A 70 -17.73 6.08 -2.83
CA PRO A 70 -19.17 5.94 -2.70
C PRO A 70 -19.60 7.01 -1.72
N ALA A 71 -20.18 8.09 -2.25
CA ALA A 71 -20.93 9.03 -1.47
C ALA A 71 -22.02 8.23 -0.74
N ASP A 72 -22.04 8.35 0.58
CA ASP A 72 -23.12 7.95 1.46
C ASP A 72 -24.49 8.24 0.79
N THR A 73 -25.11 7.20 0.26
CA THR A 73 -26.55 7.17 0.02
C THR A 73 -27.14 6.28 1.10
N THR A 74 -27.43 6.86 2.26
CA THR A 74 -28.39 6.30 3.22
C THR A 74 -29.01 7.45 4.00
N GLY A 75 -30.30 7.68 3.76
CA GLY A 75 -31.13 8.55 4.57
C GLY A 75 -32.42 8.89 3.85
N LYS A 76 -33.44 8.05 4.08
CA LYS A 76 -34.84 8.25 3.71
C LYS A 76 -35.41 9.56 4.22
#